data_AF-A0A8B7QJU8-F1
#
_entry.id   AF-A0A8B7QJU8-F1
#
_cell.length_a   1.000
_cell.length_b   1.000
_cell.length_c   1.000
_cell.angle_alpha   90.00
_cell.angle_beta   90.00
_cell.angle_gamma   90.00
#
_symmetry.space_group_name_H-M   'P 1'
#
loop_
_entity.id
_entity.type
_entity.pdbx_description
1 polymer ?
#
loop_
_entity_poly.entity_id
_entity_poly.type
_entity_poly.pdbx_seq_one_letter_code
_entity_poly.pdbx_strand_id
1 'polypeptide(L)'
;MHHLQCILGAQRSLRWGPSASGSWLLLRTCRAHSSFPGTACPSAEGQQEDGVQKDFRSRLATGPTFQHFLRSATVPQKKLSSPDVEDPPPYLTVDELLGRQRKVYLETYGCQMNVNDTEIAWSILQKSGYLRTSNLQEADVILLVTCSIRWEFVLYGNHYIPKLWSIMRGCDNMCSYCIVPFTRGRERSRPVASILEEVRKLSEQVKSPPGFLTESVFNVNSFRDISEVQFNNAVSTNLSRGFSTNYKTKQGGLRFAHLLDQVSRIDPEMRIRFTSPHPKDFPDEVLQLIHERDNICKQIHLPAQSGSSRVLEAMRRGYSREAYVELIHHIREFIP
;
A
#
# COMPACT_ATOMS: atom_id res chain seq x y z
N MET A 1 46.76 -2.76 -7.08
CA MET A 1 47.33 -1.43 -6.82
C MET A 1 46.18 -0.44 -6.71
N HIS A 2 46.14 0.20 -5.54
CA HIS A 2 45.20 1.20 -5.00
C HIS A 2 44.38 2.06 -5.97
N HIS A 3 43.08 2.20 -5.68
CA HIS A 3 42.43 3.50 -5.45
C HIS A 3 41.07 3.29 -4.79
N LEU A 4 40.89 3.80 -3.56
CA LEU A 4 39.65 4.24 -2.88
C LEU A 4 39.76 4.03 -1.35
N GLN A 5 40.46 4.95 -0.69
CA GLN A 5 40.34 5.22 0.75
C GLN A 5 40.64 6.69 0.98
N CYS A 6 39.64 7.46 1.43
CA CYS A 6 39.69 8.76 2.13
C CYS A 6 38.35 9.48 1.87
N ILE A 7 37.51 9.93 2.81
CA ILE A 7 37.62 10.16 4.26
C ILE A 7 36.19 10.12 4.84
N LEU A 8 35.99 9.30 5.88
CA LEU A 8 34.95 9.51 6.90
C LEU A 8 35.56 10.39 8.00
N GLY A 9 34.84 11.40 8.47
CA GLY A 9 35.24 12.12 9.68
C GLY A 9 34.51 13.43 9.93
N ALA A 10 33.31 13.37 10.52
CA ALA A 10 32.82 14.40 11.44
C ALA A 10 31.59 13.88 12.21
N GLN A 11 31.84 13.37 13.41
CA GLN A 11 30.83 13.22 14.47
C GLN A 11 31.22 14.10 15.65
N ARG A 12 30.20 14.48 16.43
CA ARG A 12 30.17 15.32 17.65
C ARG A 12 29.90 16.80 17.33
N SER A 13 28.96 17.49 17.95
CA SER A 13 28.15 17.24 19.15
C SER A 13 27.22 18.44 19.30
N LEU A 14 25.97 18.27 19.70
CA LEU A 14 25.24 19.31 20.46
C LEU A 14 24.10 18.67 21.25
N ARG A 15 24.27 18.68 22.57
CA ARG A 15 23.28 18.34 23.60
C ARG A 15 22.14 19.34 23.57
N TRP A 16 20.92 18.86 23.81
CA TRP A 16 19.76 19.70 24.12
C TRP A 16 19.48 19.66 25.63
N GLY A 17 19.25 20.85 26.20
CA GLY A 17 18.75 21.11 27.54
C GLY A 17 18.19 22.55 27.61
N PRO A 18 17.23 22.86 28.50
CA PRO A 18 16.12 23.77 28.18
C PRO A 18 16.22 25.20 28.75
N SER A 19 15.28 26.04 28.30
CA SER A 19 14.80 27.34 28.83
C SER A 19 15.56 28.64 28.46
N ALA A 20 14.93 29.50 27.64
CA ALA A 20 14.23 30.72 28.09
C ALA A 20 14.05 31.77 26.95
N SER A 21 12.82 32.28 26.85
CA SER A 21 12.38 33.63 26.44
C SER A 21 12.82 34.28 25.11
N GLY A 22 11.81 34.57 24.28
CA GLY A 22 11.59 35.93 23.78
C GLY A 22 11.92 36.23 22.32
N SER A 23 10.88 36.30 21.47
CA SER A 23 10.50 37.48 20.66
C SER A 23 9.89 37.07 19.32
N TRP A 24 8.64 37.48 19.11
CA TRP A 24 7.86 37.30 17.90
C TRP A 24 8.22 38.38 16.88
N LEU A 25 8.61 38.00 15.66
CA LEU A 25 8.54 38.90 14.51
C LEU A 25 7.94 38.19 13.29
N LEU A 26 6.84 38.79 12.84
CA LEU A 26 6.07 38.52 11.63
C LEU A 26 6.92 38.79 10.38
N LEU A 27 6.96 37.85 9.43
CA LEU A 27 7.43 38.10 8.07
C LEU A 27 6.26 38.04 7.09
N ARG A 28 5.98 39.23 6.53
CA ARG A 28 5.03 39.52 5.45
C ARG A 28 5.52 38.93 4.12
N THR A 29 4.55 38.51 3.32
CA THR A 29 4.68 38.08 1.92
C THR A 29 5.06 39.25 1.00
N CYS A 30 6.01 39.03 0.08
CA CYS A 30 6.30 39.96 -1.01
C CYS A 30 5.82 39.39 -2.35
N ARG A 31 4.85 40.07 -2.97
CA ARG A 31 4.52 39.96 -4.40
C ARG A 31 5.53 40.81 -5.19
N ALA A 32 6.14 40.23 -6.22
CA ALA A 32 6.95 40.98 -7.17
C ALA A 32 6.10 41.37 -8.39
N HIS A 33 5.88 42.67 -8.56
CA HIS A 33 5.64 43.30 -9.85
C HIS A 33 6.92 44.06 -10.21
N SER A 34 7.41 43.91 -11.44
CA SER A 34 8.31 44.89 -12.04
C SER A 34 8.01 45.01 -13.53
N SER A 35 7.91 46.26 -13.95
CA SER A 35 7.65 46.74 -15.30
C SER A 35 8.84 47.60 -15.75
N PHE A 36 9.08 47.59 -17.07
CA PHE A 36 9.91 48.50 -17.90
C PHE A 36 11.43 48.26 -18.02
N PRO A 37 12.09 48.78 -19.08
CA PRO A 37 11.74 48.82 -20.51
C PRO A 37 12.88 48.29 -21.41
N GLY A 38 12.57 48.08 -22.69
CA GLY A 38 13.46 47.42 -23.66
C GLY A 38 14.57 48.28 -24.28
N THR A 39 15.58 47.58 -24.78
CA THR A 39 16.43 48.01 -25.92
C THR A 39 16.79 46.77 -26.74
N ALA A 40 16.67 46.91 -28.06
CA ALA A 40 16.63 45.83 -29.04
C ALA A 40 17.99 45.20 -29.37
N CYS A 41 17.96 43.94 -29.79
CA CYS A 41 19.00 43.28 -30.58
C CYS A 41 18.34 42.39 -31.66
N PRO A 42 19.04 42.12 -32.77
CA PRO A 42 18.45 42.07 -34.11
C PRO A 42 17.88 40.71 -34.50
N SER A 43 16.93 40.77 -35.45
CA SER A 43 16.31 39.65 -36.15
C SER A 43 17.35 38.77 -36.84
N ALA A 44 17.29 37.46 -36.60
CA ALA A 44 17.82 36.44 -37.48
C ALA A 44 16.73 35.40 -37.73
N GLU A 45 16.43 35.21 -39.00
CA GLU A 45 15.42 34.31 -39.53
C GLU A 45 15.81 32.84 -39.36
N GLY A 46 14.80 31.98 -39.26
CA GLY A 46 14.75 30.78 -40.11
C GLY A 46 15.24 29.46 -39.50
N GLN A 47 14.24 28.63 -39.16
CA GLN A 47 14.19 27.17 -39.35
C GLN A 47 14.88 26.30 -38.29
N GLN A 48 14.09 25.44 -37.63
CA GLN A 48 14.26 23.96 -37.56
C GLN A 48 13.71 23.33 -36.25
N GLU A 49 12.40 23.36 -36.02
CA GLU A 49 11.76 22.53 -34.94
C GLU A 49 10.53 21.70 -35.39
N ASP A 50 10.03 21.87 -36.62
CA ASP A 50 8.74 21.28 -37.06
C ASP A 50 8.78 19.80 -37.51
N GLY A 51 9.98 19.21 -37.67
CA GLY A 51 10.14 17.88 -38.28
C GLY A 51 9.85 16.71 -37.32
N VAL A 52 10.34 16.79 -36.09
CA VAL A 52 10.32 15.67 -35.13
C VAL A 52 8.92 15.45 -34.54
N GLN A 53 8.16 16.53 -34.34
CA GLN A 53 6.84 16.46 -33.73
C GLN A 53 5.76 15.95 -34.70
N LYS A 54 5.92 16.22 -36.01
CA LYS A 54 5.07 15.66 -37.07
C LYS A 54 5.32 14.17 -37.26
N ASP A 55 6.57 13.71 -37.20
CA ASP A 55 6.94 12.31 -37.36
C ASP A 55 6.43 11.43 -36.19
N PHE A 56 6.39 11.96 -34.97
CA PHE A 56 5.80 11.22 -33.85
C PHE A 56 4.27 11.10 -33.95
N ARG A 57 3.57 12.17 -34.37
CA ARG A 57 2.11 12.16 -34.52
C ARG A 57 1.64 11.31 -35.68
N SER A 58 2.37 11.27 -36.80
CA SER A 58 2.06 10.39 -37.94
C SER A 58 2.19 8.92 -37.57
N ARG A 59 3.23 8.56 -36.80
CA ARG A 59 3.45 7.19 -36.30
C ARG A 59 2.38 6.72 -35.31
N LEU A 60 1.82 7.63 -34.51
CA LEU A 60 0.67 7.36 -33.64
C LEU A 60 -0.61 7.09 -34.42
N ALA A 61 -0.82 7.77 -35.55
CA ALA A 61 -2.01 7.57 -36.39
C ALA A 61 -2.04 6.20 -37.09
N THR A 62 -0.86 5.63 -37.38
CA THR A 62 -0.70 4.29 -37.97
C THR A 62 -0.51 3.16 -36.95
N GLY A 63 -0.47 3.48 -35.65
CA GLY A 63 -0.23 2.51 -34.59
C GLY A 63 -1.46 1.66 -34.23
N PRO A 64 -1.28 0.48 -33.62
CA PRO A 64 -2.39 -0.37 -33.19
C PRO A 64 -3.28 0.39 -32.19
N THR A 65 -4.58 0.46 -32.49
CA THR A 65 -5.54 1.12 -31.60
C THR A 65 -5.74 0.32 -30.32
N PHE A 66 -6.31 0.95 -29.28
CA PHE A 66 -6.60 0.28 -28.02
C PHE A 66 -7.45 -1.01 -28.19
N GLN A 67 -8.35 -1.04 -29.17
CA GLN A 67 -9.15 -2.23 -29.51
C GLN A 67 -8.31 -3.40 -30.04
N HIS A 68 -7.16 -3.13 -30.66
CA HIS A 68 -6.22 -4.15 -31.11
C HIS A 68 -5.67 -4.97 -29.93
N PHE A 69 -5.45 -4.34 -28.78
CA PHE A 69 -4.99 -5.00 -27.55
C PHE A 69 -6.13 -5.70 -26.79
N LEU A 70 -7.37 -5.24 -26.93
CA LEU A 70 -8.53 -5.89 -26.32
C LEU A 70 -8.93 -7.20 -27.00
N ARG A 71 -8.70 -7.34 -28.32
CA ARG A 71 -8.94 -8.62 -29.04
C ARG A 71 -8.01 -9.74 -28.59
N SER A 72 -6.80 -9.41 -28.14
CA SER A 72 -5.84 -10.37 -27.57
C SER A 72 -6.25 -10.85 -26.17
N ALA A 73 -7.16 -10.13 -25.49
CA ALA A 73 -7.58 -10.40 -24.12
C ALA A 73 -8.87 -11.23 -24.02
N THR A 74 -9.53 -11.55 -25.13
CA THR A 74 -10.69 -12.46 -25.15
C THR A 74 -10.25 -13.91 -25.09
N VAL A 75 -10.09 -14.42 -23.86
CA VAL A 75 -9.97 -15.85 -23.58
C VAL A 75 -11.35 -16.51 -23.73
N PRO A 76 -11.49 -17.67 -24.39
CA PRO A 76 -12.75 -18.42 -24.41
C PRO A 76 -13.16 -18.82 -23.00
N GLN A 77 -14.40 -18.52 -22.58
CA GLN A 77 -14.91 -18.97 -21.29
C GLN A 77 -14.99 -20.49 -21.24
N LYS A 78 -14.01 -21.13 -20.59
CA LYS A 78 -14.10 -22.53 -20.17
C LYS A 78 -14.76 -22.58 -18.79
N LYS A 79 -15.82 -23.39 -18.68
CA LYS A 79 -16.57 -23.66 -17.44
C LYS A 79 -15.62 -24.02 -16.29
N LEU A 80 -15.84 -23.38 -15.16
CA LEU A 80 -15.10 -23.56 -13.91
C LEU A 80 -15.54 -24.86 -13.24
N SER A 81 -14.62 -25.81 -13.07
CA SER A 81 -14.80 -27.02 -12.28
C SER A 81 -13.69 -27.12 -11.23
N SER A 82 -14.08 -27.16 -9.94
CA SER A 82 -13.30 -27.60 -8.75
C SER A 82 -11.98 -26.88 -8.44
N PRO A 83 -11.44 -26.99 -7.20
CA PRO A 83 -10.26 -26.22 -6.79
C PRO A 83 -9.00 -26.84 -7.39
N ASP A 84 -8.65 -26.39 -8.60
CA ASP A 84 -7.55 -26.91 -9.39
C ASP A 84 -6.19 -26.54 -8.76
N VAL A 85 -5.38 -27.57 -8.51
CA VAL A 85 -3.92 -27.46 -8.57
C VAL A 85 -3.61 -27.08 -10.01
N GLU A 86 -3.22 -25.82 -10.25
CA GLU A 86 -2.85 -25.38 -11.61
C GLU A 86 -1.69 -26.26 -12.11
N ASP A 87 -1.94 -27.05 -13.15
CA ASP A 87 -0.88 -27.79 -13.85
C ASP A 87 0.20 -26.79 -14.28
N PRO A 88 1.49 -27.10 -14.06
CA PRO A 88 2.55 -26.19 -14.46
C PRO A 88 2.46 -25.93 -15.98
N PRO A 89 2.80 -24.72 -16.44
CA PRO A 89 2.81 -24.40 -17.86
C PRO A 89 3.56 -25.48 -18.65
N PRO A 90 3.17 -25.78 -19.91
CA PRO A 90 3.70 -26.92 -20.68
C PRO A 90 5.22 -26.90 -20.91
N TYR A 91 5.89 -25.79 -20.59
CA TYR A 91 7.34 -25.62 -20.66
C TYR A 91 8.05 -25.72 -19.30
N LEU A 92 7.32 -26.02 -18.22
CA LEU A 92 7.87 -26.21 -16.88
C LEU A 92 7.51 -27.61 -16.38
N THR A 93 8.52 -28.40 -16.08
CA THR A 93 8.31 -29.68 -15.39
C THR A 93 8.26 -29.45 -13.88
N VAL A 94 7.51 -30.29 -13.16
CA VAL A 94 7.41 -30.22 -11.68
C VAL A 94 8.79 -30.36 -11.03
N ASP A 95 9.70 -31.12 -11.66
CA ASP A 95 11.06 -31.36 -11.18
C ASP A 95 11.96 -30.11 -11.29
N GLU A 96 11.71 -29.22 -12.26
CA GLU A 96 12.41 -27.93 -12.40
C GLU A 96 11.98 -26.89 -11.36
N LEU A 97 10.78 -27.06 -10.79
CA LEU A 97 10.27 -26.21 -9.69
C LEU A 97 10.94 -26.53 -8.35
N LEU A 98 11.60 -27.68 -8.22
CA LEU A 98 12.34 -28.04 -7.01
C LEU A 98 13.61 -27.19 -6.89
N GLY A 99 13.79 -26.58 -5.72
CA GLY A 99 14.91 -25.70 -5.43
C GLY A 99 16.25 -26.41 -5.50
N ARG A 100 16.31 -27.71 -5.19
CA ARG A 100 17.55 -28.50 -5.17
C ARG A 100 18.68 -27.78 -4.41
N GLN A 101 18.34 -27.12 -3.31
CA GLN A 101 19.25 -26.31 -2.50
C GLN A 101 19.83 -25.05 -3.18
N ARG A 102 19.30 -24.64 -4.33
CA ARG A 102 19.65 -23.36 -4.96
C ARG A 102 19.40 -22.19 -3.99
N LYS A 103 20.36 -21.27 -3.94
CA LYS A 103 20.35 -20.07 -3.11
C LYS A 103 19.62 -18.94 -3.81
N VAL A 104 18.69 -18.32 -3.11
CA VAL A 104 17.90 -17.16 -3.57
C VAL A 104 18.30 -15.94 -2.77
N TYR A 105 18.73 -14.90 -3.47
CA TYR A 105 18.89 -13.55 -2.92
C TYR A 105 17.60 -12.76 -3.16
N LEU A 106 17.03 -12.19 -2.11
CA LEU A 106 15.80 -11.39 -2.21
C LEU A 106 16.11 -9.94 -1.87
N GLU A 107 15.84 -9.05 -2.83
CA GLU A 107 15.98 -7.61 -2.66
C GLU A 107 14.60 -6.96 -2.79
N THR A 108 14.22 -6.16 -1.79
CA THR A 108 12.87 -5.58 -1.72
C THR A 108 12.94 -4.06 -1.75
N TYR A 109 12.35 -3.47 -2.79
CA TYR A 109 12.16 -2.04 -2.91
C TYR A 109 10.66 -1.70 -2.90
N GLY A 110 10.28 -0.60 -2.25
CA GLY A 110 8.91 -0.09 -2.32
C GLY A 110 8.28 0.08 -0.95
N CYS A 111 7.16 -0.62 -0.71
CA CYS A 111 6.34 -0.38 0.47
C CYS A 111 6.13 -1.61 1.35
N GLN A 112 5.37 -1.42 2.43
CA GLN A 112 4.88 -2.47 3.33
C GLN A 112 4.32 -3.70 2.59
N MET A 113 3.64 -3.49 1.46
CA MET A 113 3.11 -4.60 0.65
C MET A 113 4.22 -5.41 0.00
N ASN A 114 5.28 -4.77 -0.50
CA ASN A 114 6.41 -5.45 -1.12
C ASN A 114 7.17 -6.30 -0.11
N VAL A 115 7.33 -5.82 1.13
CA VAL A 115 7.90 -6.60 2.23
C VAL A 115 7.06 -7.85 2.51
N ASN A 116 5.75 -7.70 2.64
CA ASN A 116 4.85 -8.83 2.82
C ASN A 116 4.86 -9.79 1.61
N ASP A 117 4.86 -9.27 0.39
CA ASP A 117 4.89 -10.08 -0.84
C ASP A 117 6.20 -10.89 -0.93
N THR A 118 7.31 -10.32 -0.47
CA THR A 118 8.62 -10.98 -0.38
C THR A 118 8.60 -12.14 0.62
N GLU A 119 8.01 -11.93 1.80
CA GLU A 119 7.90 -12.98 2.82
C GLU A 119 7.00 -14.14 2.37
N ILE A 120 5.92 -13.84 1.63
CA ILE A 120 5.06 -14.88 1.02
C ILE A 120 5.85 -15.65 -0.05
N ALA A 121 6.53 -14.96 -0.95
CA ALA A 121 7.35 -15.60 -1.99
C ALA A 121 8.44 -16.48 -1.37
N TRP A 122 9.09 -16.01 -0.30
CA TRP A 122 10.07 -16.78 0.45
C TRP A 122 9.46 -18.06 1.05
N SER A 123 8.27 -17.99 1.66
CA SER A 123 7.60 -19.18 2.21
C SER A 123 7.31 -20.25 1.15
N ILE A 124 6.95 -19.83 -0.08
CA ILE A 124 6.72 -20.74 -1.21
C ILE A 124 8.05 -21.37 -1.66
N LEU A 125 9.09 -20.55 -1.86
CA LEU A 125 10.42 -21.01 -2.27
C LEU A 125 11.03 -21.99 -1.25
N GLN A 126 10.87 -21.69 0.04
CA GLN A 126 11.35 -22.56 1.12
C GLN A 126 10.67 -23.94 1.07
N LYS A 127 9.35 -23.98 0.84
CA LYS A 127 8.62 -25.26 0.68
C LYS A 127 9.09 -26.05 -0.52
N SER A 128 9.53 -25.38 -1.58
CA SER A 128 10.12 -26.02 -2.76
C SER A 128 11.60 -26.40 -2.59
N GLY A 129 12.22 -26.14 -1.43
CA GLY A 129 13.61 -26.55 -1.13
C GLY A 129 14.70 -25.58 -1.59
N TYR A 130 14.38 -24.31 -1.77
CA TYR A 130 15.37 -23.23 -1.98
C TYR A 130 15.95 -22.74 -0.65
N LEU A 131 17.17 -22.19 -0.68
CA LEU A 131 17.86 -21.60 0.47
C LEU A 131 17.95 -20.08 0.35
N ARG A 132 17.91 -19.33 1.46
CA ARG A 132 18.04 -17.87 1.45
C ARG A 132 19.51 -17.49 1.56
N THR A 133 19.97 -16.53 0.77
CA THR A 133 21.30 -15.92 0.91
C THR A 133 21.17 -14.40 1.05
N SER A 134 22.02 -13.81 1.89
CA SER A 134 22.23 -12.35 1.99
C SER A 134 23.44 -11.89 1.17
N ASN A 135 24.18 -12.83 0.57
CA ASN A 135 25.31 -12.57 -0.30
C ASN A 135 24.87 -12.71 -1.76
N LEU A 136 24.92 -11.60 -2.51
CA LEU A 136 24.52 -11.54 -3.91
C LEU A 136 25.39 -12.47 -4.79
N GLN A 137 26.65 -12.65 -4.42
CA GLN A 137 27.65 -13.40 -5.19
C GLN A 137 27.46 -14.92 -5.09
N GLU A 138 26.74 -15.38 -4.08
CA GLU A 138 26.46 -16.81 -3.86
C GLU A 138 25.06 -17.22 -4.33
N ALA A 139 24.31 -16.30 -4.93
CA ALA A 139 22.92 -16.53 -5.32
C ALA A 139 22.82 -17.21 -6.68
N ASP A 140 22.08 -18.31 -6.76
CA ASP A 140 21.69 -18.95 -8.02
C ASP A 140 20.49 -18.22 -8.65
N VAL A 141 19.68 -17.55 -7.83
CA VAL A 141 18.50 -16.79 -8.25
C VAL A 141 18.45 -15.46 -7.50
N ILE A 142 18.22 -14.37 -8.23
CA ILE A 142 18.01 -13.03 -7.65
C ILE A 142 16.55 -12.66 -7.87
N LEU A 143 15.80 -12.46 -6.79
CA LEU A 143 14.42 -12.00 -6.82
C LEU A 143 14.34 -10.55 -6.35
N LEU A 144 14.10 -9.65 -7.29
CA LEU A 144 13.95 -8.21 -7.05
C LEU A 144 12.45 -7.87 -6.97
N VAL A 145 11.95 -7.61 -5.77
CA VAL A 145 10.54 -7.25 -5.54
C VAL A 145 10.43 -5.72 -5.46
N THR A 146 9.81 -5.10 -6.45
CA THR A 146 9.71 -3.64 -6.55
C THR A 146 8.26 -3.16 -6.58
N CYS A 147 8.05 -1.85 -6.40
CA CYS A 147 6.76 -1.20 -6.61
C CYS A 147 6.75 -0.47 -7.95
N SER A 148 5.65 -0.56 -8.70
CA SER A 148 5.46 0.20 -9.94
C SER A 148 4.99 1.65 -9.71
N ILE A 149 4.69 2.06 -8.47
CA ILE A 149 3.90 3.28 -8.19
C ILE A 149 4.33 4.01 -6.92
N ARG A 150 5.52 3.74 -6.37
CA ARG A 150 5.97 4.46 -5.16
C ARG A 150 7.45 4.73 -5.24
N TRP A 151 7.80 6.02 -5.25
CA TRP A 151 9.17 6.48 -5.05
C TRP A 151 9.45 6.49 -3.55
N GLU A 152 10.39 5.63 -3.18
CA GLU A 152 11.17 5.62 -1.94
C GLU A 152 10.43 5.38 -0.62
N PHE A 153 10.62 4.19 -0.06
CA PHE A 153 10.64 3.97 1.39
C PHE A 153 11.60 2.80 1.66
N VAL A 154 12.84 3.12 2.05
CA VAL A 154 13.81 2.14 2.54
C VAL A 154 13.65 2.04 4.04
N LEU A 155 13.26 0.88 4.57
CA LEU A 155 13.31 0.62 6.00
C LEU A 155 14.75 0.24 6.37
N TYR A 156 15.54 1.23 6.81
CA TYR A 156 16.80 0.96 7.52
C TYR A 156 16.50 0.78 9.00
N GLY A 157 16.88 -0.37 9.57
CA GLY A 157 16.97 -0.53 11.02
C GLY A 157 16.69 -1.94 11.51
N ASN A 158 17.76 -2.69 11.79
CA ASN A 158 17.70 -3.85 12.69
C ASN A 158 17.33 -3.32 14.08
N HIS A 159 16.17 -3.69 14.63
CA HIS A 159 16.00 -4.19 16.01
C HIS A 159 14.54 -4.43 16.42
N TYR A 160 13.53 -3.92 15.69
CA TYR A 160 12.12 -4.29 15.91
C TYR A 160 11.35 -4.18 14.58
N ILE A 161 11.10 -5.31 13.91
CA ILE A 161 10.34 -5.32 12.65
C ILE A 161 8.90 -5.74 12.97
N PRO A 162 7.91 -4.83 12.86
CA PRO A 162 6.51 -5.21 13.01
C PRO A 162 6.13 -6.27 11.97
N LYS A 163 5.35 -7.27 12.35
CA LYS A 163 4.82 -8.23 11.37
C LYS A 163 3.73 -7.54 10.56
N LEU A 164 3.92 -7.53 9.24
CA LEU A 164 2.97 -6.98 8.30
C LEU A 164 2.06 -8.09 7.76
N TRP A 165 0.75 -7.91 7.89
CA TRP A 165 -0.24 -8.81 7.32
C TRP A 165 -0.97 -8.15 6.16
N SER A 166 -0.88 -8.76 4.99
CA SER A 166 -1.78 -8.48 3.88
C SER A 166 -3.10 -9.23 4.09
N ILE A 167 -4.15 -8.54 4.54
CA ILE A 167 -5.49 -9.11 4.73
C ILE A 167 -6.37 -9.02 3.49
N MET A 168 -5.97 -8.22 2.51
CA MET A 168 -6.67 -8.04 1.24
C MET A 168 -5.69 -7.67 0.14
N ARG A 169 -6.09 -7.89 -1.11
CA ARG A 169 -5.37 -7.46 -2.32
C ARG A 169 -6.36 -6.85 -3.32
N GLY A 170 -5.85 -6.04 -4.23
CA GLY A 170 -6.68 -5.31 -5.20
C GLY A 170 -7.43 -4.14 -4.58
N CYS A 171 -8.25 -3.46 -5.39
CA CYS A 171 -9.07 -2.34 -4.95
C CYS A 171 -10.25 -2.15 -5.91
N ASP A 172 -11.45 -1.99 -5.37
CA ASP A 172 -12.64 -1.68 -6.17
C ASP A 172 -12.90 -0.17 -6.33
N ASN A 173 -12.17 0.69 -5.60
CA ASN A 173 -12.25 2.14 -5.78
C ASN A 173 -11.60 2.56 -7.11
N MET A 174 -12.40 3.06 -8.04
CA MET A 174 -11.94 3.55 -9.35
C MET A 174 -11.50 5.03 -9.30
N CYS A 175 -10.52 5.34 -8.45
CA CYS A 175 -9.96 6.69 -8.34
C CYS A 175 -9.21 7.07 -9.63
N SER A 176 -9.34 8.31 -10.09
CA SER A 176 -8.79 8.73 -11.41
C SER A 176 -7.27 8.67 -11.53
N TYR A 177 -6.54 8.71 -10.41
CA TYR A 177 -5.08 8.66 -10.35
C TYR A 177 -4.54 7.28 -9.97
N CYS A 178 -5.38 6.36 -9.51
CA CYS A 178 -4.94 5.11 -8.90
C CYS A 178 -4.90 3.98 -9.92
N ILE A 179 -3.72 3.41 -10.14
CA ILE A 179 -3.50 2.30 -11.08
C ILE A 179 -3.76 0.90 -10.45
N VAL A 180 -3.98 0.82 -9.14
CA VAL A 180 -4.16 -0.44 -8.40
C VAL A 180 -5.28 -1.33 -8.97
N PRO A 181 -6.47 -0.82 -9.34
CA PRO A 181 -7.53 -1.66 -9.91
C PRO A 181 -7.10 -2.39 -11.20
N PHE A 182 -6.17 -1.83 -11.95
CA PHE A 182 -5.68 -2.39 -13.21
C PHE A 182 -4.50 -3.34 -13.02
N THR A 183 -3.61 -3.05 -12.07
CA THR A 183 -2.39 -3.85 -11.84
C THR A 183 -2.58 -4.98 -10.83
N ARG A 184 -3.42 -4.79 -9.82
CA ARG A 184 -3.69 -5.78 -8.76
C ARG A 184 -5.09 -6.40 -8.84
N GLY A 185 -5.91 -5.93 -9.78
CA GLY A 185 -7.27 -6.41 -10.01
C GLY A 185 -8.29 -5.97 -8.97
N ARG A 186 -9.45 -6.63 -9.01
CA ARG A 186 -10.58 -6.41 -8.08
C ARG A 186 -10.20 -6.76 -6.65
N GLU A 187 -10.84 -6.09 -5.71
CA GLU A 187 -10.62 -6.32 -4.29
C GLU A 187 -11.03 -7.74 -3.88
N ARG A 188 -10.09 -8.44 -3.23
CA ARG A 188 -10.26 -9.76 -2.63
C ARG A 188 -9.70 -9.74 -1.21
N SER A 189 -10.54 -10.07 -0.24
CA SER A 189 -10.14 -10.21 1.16
C SER A 189 -9.78 -11.66 1.46
N ARG A 190 -8.84 -11.86 2.37
CA ARG A 190 -8.56 -13.18 2.93
C ARG A 190 -9.69 -13.62 3.87
N PRO A 191 -9.94 -14.93 4.02
CA PRO A 191 -10.81 -15.46 5.05
C PRO A 191 -10.37 -15.02 6.44
N VAL A 192 -11.31 -14.59 7.28
CA VAL A 192 -11.07 -14.17 8.68
C VAL A 192 -10.40 -15.30 9.45
N ALA A 193 -10.92 -16.53 9.34
CA ALA A 193 -10.35 -17.71 10.00
C ALA A 193 -8.86 -17.90 9.69
N SER A 194 -8.44 -17.70 8.43
CA SER A 194 -7.03 -17.80 8.03
C SER A 194 -6.16 -16.71 8.69
N ILE A 195 -6.67 -15.48 8.79
CA ILE A 195 -5.95 -14.37 9.41
C ILE A 195 -5.79 -14.62 10.91
N LEU A 196 -6.87 -15.03 11.60
CA LEU A 196 -6.82 -15.32 13.04
C LEU A 196 -5.82 -16.43 13.36
N GLU A 197 -5.78 -17.48 12.56
CA GLU A 197 -4.84 -18.59 12.74
C GLU A 197 -3.38 -18.12 12.63
N GLU A 198 -3.09 -17.26 11.67
CA GLU A 198 -1.75 -16.68 11.49
C GLU A 198 -1.36 -15.78 12.66
N VAL A 199 -2.30 -14.99 13.17
CA VAL A 199 -2.10 -14.13 14.34
C VAL A 199 -1.87 -14.95 15.61
N ARG A 200 -2.65 -16.03 15.83
CA ARG A 200 -2.46 -16.94 16.98
C ARG A 200 -1.07 -17.56 16.98
N LYS A 201 -0.64 -18.10 15.85
CA LYS A 201 0.70 -18.69 15.70
C LYS A 201 1.81 -17.71 16.04
N LEU A 202 1.68 -16.45 15.62
CA LEU A 202 2.68 -15.43 15.96
C LEU A 202 2.65 -15.08 17.46
N SER A 203 1.46 -14.90 18.04
CA SER A 203 1.31 -14.62 19.47
C SER A 203 1.98 -15.72 20.32
N GLU A 204 1.79 -16.99 19.96
CA GLU A 204 2.43 -18.13 20.63
C GLU A 204 3.95 -18.13 20.48
N GLN A 205 4.46 -17.86 19.27
CA GLN A 205 5.91 -17.82 19.01
C GLN A 205 6.63 -16.71 19.79
N VAL A 206 5.96 -15.58 20.02
CA VAL A 206 6.58 -14.40 20.63
C VAL A 206 6.53 -14.44 22.17
N LYS A 207 5.65 -15.25 22.76
CA LYS A 207 5.59 -15.49 24.21
C LYS A 207 6.77 -16.28 24.78
N SER A 208 7.74 -16.70 23.96
CA SER A 208 8.96 -17.38 24.39
C SER A 208 10.16 -16.98 23.54
N PRO A 209 11.13 -16.18 24.03
CA PRO A 209 11.28 -15.63 25.38
C PRO A 209 10.54 -14.29 25.64
N PRO A 210 10.21 -13.94 26.90
CA PRO A 210 9.50 -12.71 27.25
C PRO A 210 10.33 -11.46 26.95
N GLY A 211 9.74 -10.48 26.25
CA GLY A 211 10.37 -9.18 25.95
C GLY A 211 10.11 -8.61 24.55
N PHE A 212 9.45 -9.36 23.66
CA PHE A 212 9.07 -8.87 22.35
C PHE A 212 7.64 -8.33 22.36
N LEU A 213 7.50 -7.01 22.20
CA LEU A 213 6.22 -6.40 21.84
C LEU A 213 5.88 -6.80 20.40
N THR A 214 4.80 -7.54 20.19
CA THR A 214 4.25 -7.78 18.86
C THR A 214 3.51 -6.53 18.41
N GLU A 215 4.10 -5.80 17.47
CA GLU A 215 3.37 -4.80 16.69
C GLU A 215 2.85 -5.44 15.41
N SER A 216 1.51 -5.49 15.33
CA SER A 216 0.80 -6.06 14.20
C SER A 216 0.31 -4.98 13.27
N VAL A 217 0.74 -4.99 12.01
CA VAL A 217 0.36 -3.97 11.02
C VAL A 217 -0.47 -4.58 9.90
N PHE A 218 -1.76 -4.25 9.89
CA PHE A 218 -2.68 -4.63 8.82
C PHE A 218 -2.70 -3.56 7.72
N ASN A 219 -2.60 -3.98 6.46
CA ASN A 219 -2.89 -3.09 5.33
C ASN A 219 -4.34 -3.27 4.90
N VAL A 220 -5.13 -2.21 5.00
CA VAL A 220 -6.58 -2.22 4.83
C VAL A 220 -6.96 -1.11 3.85
N ASN A 221 -7.88 -1.38 2.94
CA ASN A 221 -8.57 -0.37 2.14
C ASN A 221 -10.06 -0.51 2.45
N SER A 222 -10.69 -1.58 1.95
CA SER A 222 -12.04 -2.00 2.32
C SER A 222 -12.02 -3.52 2.51
N PHE A 223 -12.05 -4.01 3.76
CA PHE A 223 -12.01 -5.44 4.05
C PHE A 223 -13.41 -6.02 4.14
N ARG A 224 -13.64 -7.10 3.39
CA ARG A 224 -14.86 -7.91 3.43
C ARG A 224 -14.58 -9.36 3.07
N ASP A 225 -14.73 -10.23 4.04
CA ASP A 225 -14.64 -11.66 3.85
C ASP A 225 -16.01 -12.24 3.46
N ILE A 226 -16.04 -12.91 2.31
CA ILE A 226 -17.23 -13.54 1.72
C ILE A 226 -17.14 -15.07 1.73
N SER A 227 -16.09 -15.64 2.36
CA SER A 227 -15.87 -17.09 2.37
C SER A 227 -16.90 -17.84 3.22
N GLU A 228 -17.41 -17.21 4.27
CA GLU A 228 -18.46 -17.76 5.11
C GLU A 228 -19.84 -17.42 4.53
N VAL A 229 -20.46 -18.41 3.88
CA VAL A 229 -21.76 -18.31 3.17
C VAL A 229 -22.94 -17.99 4.11
N GLN A 230 -22.76 -18.13 5.44
CA GLN A 230 -23.84 -18.05 6.42
C GLN A 230 -24.29 -16.63 6.78
N PHE A 231 -23.52 -15.58 6.45
CA PHE A 231 -23.89 -14.19 6.75
C PHE A 231 -24.70 -13.55 5.61
N ASN A 232 -25.87 -14.13 5.32
CA ASN A 232 -26.85 -13.63 4.35
C ASN A 232 -27.86 -12.64 4.97
N ASN A 233 -27.58 -12.09 6.14
CA ASN A 233 -28.40 -10.99 6.65
C ASN A 233 -28.09 -9.75 5.83
N ALA A 234 -29.12 -9.19 5.20
CA ALA A 234 -29.12 -7.96 4.42
C ALA A 234 -28.83 -6.71 5.29
N VAL A 235 -27.77 -6.75 6.09
CA VAL A 235 -27.32 -5.61 6.89
C VAL A 235 -26.66 -4.63 5.94
N SER A 236 -27.23 -3.43 5.84
CA SER A 236 -26.67 -2.35 5.03
C SER A 236 -25.24 -2.04 5.48
N THR A 237 -24.35 -1.83 4.52
CA THR A 237 -22.98 -1.43 4.84
C THR A 237 -22.99 0.02 5.32
N ASN A 238 -22.83 0.20 6.63
CA ASN A 238 -22.61 1.51 7.22
C ASN A 238 -21.23 2.04 6.82
N LEU A 239 -21.22 3.20 6.17
CA LEU A 239 -20.04 3.99 5.85
C LEU A 239 -19.94 5.16 6.83
N SER A 240 -18.80 5.83 6.86
CA SER A 240 -18.66 7.12 7.53
C SER A 240 -19.69 8.14 6.98
N ARG A 241 -20.19 9.02 7.84
CA ARG A 241 -21.21 10.02 7.50
C ARG A 241 -20.69 10.97 6.40
N GLY A 242 -21.48 11.19 5.36
CA GLY A 242 -21.08 12.04 4.21
C GLY A 242 -20.16 11.36 3.19
N PHE A 243 -19.94 10.04 3.30
CA PHE A 243 -19.15 9.25 2.35
C PHE A 243 -20.03 8.31 1.51
N SER A 244 -19.61 8.09 0.25
CA SER A 244 -20.24 7.16 -0.68
C SER A 244 -19.21 6.30 -1.42
N THR A 245 -19.66 5.19 -2.00
CA THR A 245 -18.83 4.33 -2.86
C THR A 245 -19.07 4.62 -4.33
N ASN A 246 -18.01 4.52 -5.14
CA ASN A 246 -18.07 4.64 -6.61
C ASN A 246 -18.21 3.27 -7.32
N TYR A 247 -18.50 2.22 -6.56
CA TYR A 247 -18.72 0.85 -7.04
C TYR A 247 -19.91 0.22 -6.32
N LYS A 248 -20.42 -0.87 -6.90
CA LYS A 248 -21.54 -1.63 -6.35
C LYS A 248 -21.15 -2.29 -5.03
N THR A 249 -21.84 -1.93 -3.96
CA THR A 249 -21.61 -2.48 -2.62
C THR A 249 -21.85 -3.99 -2.63
N LYS A 250 -20.86 -4.74 -2.14
CA LYS A 250 -20.97 -6.17 -1.88
C LYS A 250 -21.95 -6.40 -0.72
N GLN A 251 -22.84 -7.37 -0.87
CA GLN A 251 -23.82 -7.73 0.17
C GLN A 251 -23.27 -8.85 1.05
N GLY A 252 -23.61 -8.82 2.34
CA GLY A 252 -23.20 -9.84 3.31
C GLY A 252 -21.70 -9.86 3.62
N GLY A 253 -21.25 -10.94 4.28
CA GLY A 253 -19.86 -11.19 4.64
C GLY A 253 -19.36 -10.44 5.89
N LEU A 254 -18.24 -10.90 6.45
CA LEU A 254 -17.62 -10.32 7.63
C LEU A 254 -16.82 -9.06 7.26
N ARG A 255 -17.02 -7.97 8.00
CA ARG A 255 -16.37 -6.67 7.75
C ARG A 255 -15.12 -6.47 8.60
N PHE A 256 -14.38 -5.40 8.31
CA PHE A 256 -13.18 -5.04 9.06
C PHE A 256 -13.39 -4.94 10.57
N ALA A 257 -14.48 -4.34 11.04
CA ALA A 257 -14.79 -4.26 12.46
C ALA A 257 -14.87 -5.64 13.15
N HIS A 258 -15.42 -6.65 12.46
CA HIS A 258 -15.52 -8.01 12.98
C HIS A 258 -14.13 -8.66 13.08
N LEU A 259 -13.30 -8.50 12.04
CA LEU A 259 -11.92 -8.97 12.07
C LEU A 259 -11.13 -8.29 13.19
N LEU A 260 -11.24 -6.96 13.30
CA LEU A 260 -10.51 -6.17 14.29
C LEU A 260 -10.89 -6.57 15.72
N ASP A 261 -12.19 -6.75 16.00
CA ASP A 261 -12.67 -7.25 17.28
C ASP A 261 -12.11 -8.64 17.60
N GLN A 262 -12.18 -9.59 16.66
CA GLN A 262 -11.68 -10.95 16.89
C GLN A 262 -10.16 -10.98 17.08
N VAL A 263 -9.40 -10.22 16.30
CA VAL A 263 -7.95 -10.11 16.44
C VAL A 263 -7.58 -9.49 17.79
N SER A 264 -8.31 -8.46 18.24
CA SER A 264 -8.05 -7.80 19.54
C SER A 264 -8.20 -8.73 20.75
N ARG A 265 -8.99 -9.80 20.62
CA ARG A 265 -9.22 -10.77 21.69
C ARG A 265 -8.20 -11.90 21.75
N ILE A 266 -7.38 -12.08 20.70
CA ILE A 266 -6.39 -13.18 20.66
C ILE A 266 -5.33 -12.97 21.73
N ASP A 267 -4.80 -11.76 21.82
CA ASP A 267 -3.70 -11.43 22.73
C ASP A 267 -3.79 -9.98 23.21
N PRO A 268 -4.20 -9.74 24.47
CA PRO A 268 -4.33 -8.39 25.02
C PRO A 268 -3.02 -7.60 25.09
N GLU A 269 -1.86 -8.28 25.10
CA GLU A 269 -0.55 -7.61 25.14
C GLU A 269 -0.04 -7.22 23.74
N MET A 270 -0.62 -7.80 22.68
CA MET A 270 -0.23 -7.53 21.29
C MET A 270 -0.79 -6.19 20.81
N ARG A 271 0.08 -5.30 20.35
CA ARG A 271 -0.34 -4.00 19.78
C ARG A 271 -0.83 -4.19 18.36
N ILE A 272 -2.06 -3.76 18.09
CA ILE A 272 -2.71 -3.84 16.78
C ILE A 272 -2.72 -2.46 16.14
N ARG A 273 -2.16 -2.36 14.94
CA ARG A 273 -2.13 -1.17 14.10
C ARG A 273 -2.65 -1.54 12.71
N PHE A 274 -3.31 -0.61 12.06
CA PHE A 274 -3.67 -0.76 10.66
C PHE A 274 -3.37 0.51 9.88
N THR A 275 -3.14 0.37 8.58
CA THR A 275 -2.70 1.46 7.71
C THR A 275 -3.38 1.39 6.35
N SER A 276 -3.42 2.55 5.71
CA SER A 276 -3.99 2.78 4.38
C SER A 276 -5.53 2.65 4.24
N PRO A 277 -6.35 2.68 5.32
CA PRO A 277 -7.80 2.56 5.18
C PRO A 277 -8.37 3.70 4.34
N HIS A 278 -9.42 3.39 3.59
CA HIS A 278 -10.19 4.44 2.94
C HIS A 278 -11.00 5.21 4.00
N PRO A 279 -11.09 6.55 3.95
CA PRO A 279 -11.80 7.33 4.97
C PRO A 279 -13.26 6.91 5.19
N LYS A 280 -13.97 6.53 4.12
CA LYS A 280 -15.34 5.98 4.16
C LYS A 280 -15.51 4.74 5.06
N ASP A 281 -14.43 4.01 5.34
CA ASP A 281 -14.43 2.73 6.05
C ASP A 281 -14.11 2.91 7.55
N PHE A 282 -14.44 4.09 8.11
CA PHE A 282 -14.46 4.38 9.55
C PHE A 282 -15.89 4.66 10.05
N PRO A 283 -16.78 3.66 10.05
CA PRO A 283 -18.06 3.76 10.74
C PRO A 283 -17.86 3.78 12.27
N ASP A 284 -18.89 4.22 13.00
CA ASP A 284 -18.88 4.36 14.46
C ASP A 284 -18.43 3.07 15.18
N GLU A 285 -18.78 1.90 14.65
CA GLU A 285 -18.36 0.59 15.20
C GLU A 285 -16.83 0.39 15.23
N VAL A 286 -16.10 0.92 14.26
CA VAL A 286 -14.63 0.83 14.23
C VAL A 286 -14.03 1.77 15.27
N LEU A 287 -14.59 2.99 15.39
CA LEU A 287 -14.12 3.98 16.36
C LEU A 287 -14.38 3.52 17.79
N GLN A 288 -15.55 2.94 18.04
CA GLN A 288 -15.91 2.35 19.32
C GLN A 288 -14.95 1.21 19.69
N LEU A 289 -14.63 0.30 18.77
CA LEU A 289 -13.63 -0.75 19.03
C LEU A 289 -12.25 -0.19 19.37
N ILE A 290 -11.78 0.84 18.65
CA ILE A 290 -10.48 1.48 18.96
C ILE A 290 -10.51 2.14 20.34
N HIS A 291 -11.63 2.73 20.72
CA HIS A 291 -11.81 3.34 22.04
C HIS A 291 -11.82 2.31 23.17
N GLU A 292 -12.56 1.21 23.00
CA GLU A 292 -12.78 0.18 24.02
C GLU A 292 -11.58 -0.76 24.23
N ARG A 293 -10.68 -0.88 23.24
CA ARG A 293 -9.58 -1.86 23.25
C ARG A 293 -8.23 -1.17 23.40
N ASP A 294 -7.59 -1.31 24.56
CA ASP A 294 -6.28 -0.71 24.84
C ASP A 294 -5.15 -1.21 23.94
N ASN A 295 -5.29 -2.43 23.41
CA ASN A 295 -4.31 -3.05 22.53
C ASN A 295 -4.45 -2.60 21.06
N ILE A 296 -5.46 -1.79 20.71
CA ILE A 296 -5.60 -1.18 19.38
C ILE A 296 -4.98 0.23 19.40
N CYS A 297 -4.09 0.49 18.44
CA CYS A 297 -3.39 1.76 18.34
C CYS A 297 -4.34 2.91 17.99
N LYS A 298 -4.32 3.97 18.82
CA LYS A 298 -5.04 5.23 18.62
C LYS A 298 -4.53 6.09 17.45
N GLN A 299 -3.35 5.75 16.90
CA GLN A 299 -2.80 6.44 15.73
C GLN A 299 -3.52 5.98 14.46
N ILE A 300 -4.37 6.86 13.92
CA ILE A 300 -5.13 6.60 12.70
C ILE A 300 -4.39 7.16 11.48
N HIS A 301 -4.08 6.29 10.50
CA HIS A 301 -3.58 6.70 9.20
C HIS A 301 -4.77 6.94 8.25
N LEU A 302 -5.08 8.20 7.94
CA LEU A 302 -6.22 8.58 7.11
C LEU A 302 -5.77 9.41 5.89
N PRO A 303 -5.70 8.83 4.68
CA PRO A 303 -5.27 9.56 3.50
C PRO A 303 -6.36 10.48 2.93
N ALA A 304 -6.21 11.80 3.09
CA ALA A 304 -7.14 12.81 2.56
C ALA A 304 -7.10 12.95 1.02
N GLN A 305 -5.92 12.78 0.42
CA GLN A 305 -5.57 13.02 -1.00
C GLN A 305 -5.57 14.50 -1.43
N SER A 306 -6.61 15.27 -1.11
CA SER A 306 -6.69 16.70 -1.43
C SER A 306 -7.55 17.47 -0.43
N GLY A 307 -7.26 18.77 -0.26
CA GLY A 307 -8.04 19.69 0.56
C GLY A 307 -9.15 20.43 -0.17
N SER A 308 -9.39 20.15 -1.46
CA SER A 308 -10.41 20.84 -2.27
C SER A 308 -11.51 19.87 -2.70
N SER A 309 -12.77 20.17 -2.34
CA SER A 309 -13.94 19.34 -2.70
C SER A 309 -14.06 19.14 -4.22
N ARG A 310 -13.81 20.18 -5.02
CA ARG A 310 -13.76 20.09 -6.49
C ARG A 310 -12.69 19.10 -7.00
N VAL A 311 -11.52 19.06 -6.35
CA VAL A 311 -10.45 18.13 -6.73
C VAL A 311 -10.80 16.71 -6.26
N LEU A 312 -11.38 16.55 -5.07
CA LEU A 312 -11.83 15.24 -4.55
C LEU A 312 -12.90 14.61 -5.46
N GLU A 313 -13.80 15.42 -6.01
CA GLU A 313 -14.78 15.00 -7.01
C GLU A 313 -14.10 14.53 -8.31
N ALA A 314 -13.16 15.32 -8.86
CA ALA A 314 -12.36 14.92 -10.03
C ALA A 314 -11.51 13.65 -9.77
N MET A 315 -11.11 13.43 -8.52
CA MET A 315 -10.43 12.21 -8.05
C MET A 315 -11.37 11.01 -7.85
N ARG A 316 -12.69 11.21 -7.93
CA ARG A 316 -13.75 10.21 -7.69
C ARG A 316 -13.73 9.61 -6.29
N ARG A 317 -13.49 10.44 -5.27
CA ARG A 317 -13.30 10.00 -3.87
C ARG A 317 -14.60 9.68 -3.12
N GLY A 318 -15.75 10.20 -3.57
CA GLY A 318 -17.05 9.95 -2.93
C GLY A 318 -17.25 10.68 -1.61
N TYR A 319 -16.53 11.78 -1.37
CA TYR A 319 -16.68 12.65 -0.19
C TYR A 319 -16.17 14.07 -0.48
N SER A 320 -16.62 15.03 0.33
CA SER A 320 -16.15 16.44 0.29
C SER A 320 -15.08 16.71 1.35
N ARG A 321 -14.40 17.86 1.24
CA ARG A 321 -13.46 18.35 2.27
C ARG A 321 -14.17 18.48 3.62
N GLU A 322 -15.40 18.99 3.60
CA GLU A 322 -16.21 19.23 4.79
C GLU A 322 -16.52 17.91 5.50
N ALA A 323 -17.03 16.90 4.78
CA ALA A 323 -17.29 15.57 5.33
C ALA A 323 -16.02 14.90 5.88
N TYR A 324 -14.87 15.14 5.24
CA TYR A 324 -13.58 14.64 5.74
C TYR A 324 -13.19 15.31 7.06
N VAL A 325 -13.34 16.63 7.17
CA VAL A 325 -13.03 17.37 8.41
C VAL A 325 -13.99 16.97 9.54
N GLU A 326 -15.28 16.81 9.24
CA GLU A 326 -16.28 16.29 10.19
C GLU A 326 -15.88 14.91 10.71
N LEU A 327 -15.43 14.00 9.84
CA LEU A 327 -14.92 12.70 10.26
C LEU A 327 -13.70 12.83 11.20
N ILE A 328 -12.78 13.77 10.96
CA ILE A 328 -11.64 13.99 11.86
C ILE A 328 -12.10 14.48 13.23
N HIS A 329 -13.07 15.39 13.30
CA HIS A 329 -13.63 15.85 14.57
C HIS A 329 -14.30 14.69 15.31
N HIS A 330 -15.13 13.91 14.62
CA HIS A 330 -15.80 12.74 15.17
C HIS A 330 -14.81 11.69 15.70
N ILE A 331 -13.72 11.44 14.96
CA ILE A 331 -12.64 10.56 15.42
C ILE A 331 -12.02 11.06 16.73
N ARG A 332 -11.75 12.36 16.84
CA ARG A 332 -11.17 12.97 18.05
C ARG A 332 -12.10 12.94 19.26
N GLU A 333 -13.41 12.95 19.04
CA GLU A 333 -14.39 12.79 20.12
C GLU A 333 -14.33 11.38 20.73
N PHE A 334 -14.16 10.35 19.90
CA PHE A 334 -13.99 8.97 20.37
C PHE A 334 -12.57 8.69 20.89
N ILE A 335 -11.56 9.29 20.27
CA ILE A 335 -10.14 9.00 20.52
C ILE A 335 -9.42 10.32 20.82
N PRO A 336 -9.50 10.80 22.08
CA PRO A 336 -8.94 12.10 22.47
C PRO A 336 -7.41 12.12 22.49
#